data_AF-A0A6J4KBC7-F1
#
_entry.id   AF-A0A6J4KBC7-F1
#
_cell.length_a   1.000
_cell.length_b   1.000
_cell.length_c   1.000
_cell.angle_alpha   90.00
_cell.angle_beta   90.00
_cell.angle_gamma   90.00
#
_symmetry.space_group_name_H-M   'P 1'
#
loop_
_entity.id
_entity.type
_entity.pdbx_description
1 polymer ?
#
loop_
_entity_poly.entity_id
_entity_poly.type
_entity_poly.pdbx_seq_one_letter_code
_entity_poly.pdbx_strand_id
1 'polypeptide(L)'
;MMRYLNAQGHGSSLTSTVRMLLALVLLASLVASGSGVASAAGRPAFRITAPKHVAIDQPIELTVTATDVTNIAGYETNVLYDPTAAEFDGLSQGQSDLASLGRDVTPIGPVELTNGVSFGLYSCSVQDCLTRNGARQTKGGSGKVTLALLSITPRQAGTLVRRVTGTNVVDAAGKTVKVTGADQVITVQVGTGSTRRFAAPTLAAAKGKAGKVTTLDLNGDGLVSFTDVSEAALSWTLLRRMGERCSAKATPYGDVNGDGCVDIADLQAIVANYSASNARQRVSPANTQRSTAPETVGIAATGLTWTVNSTDDIADVAIGDGICRTSKGNCTLRAAIAEANVHQGPDTIVFGISGTGVKQIQLVSQLPTLNDMTGGTTIDGYTQAGAAPNTDPLKSNAAIRVQLRGNGSNKFNGIVITSPGNVVRGLAFFNMMAGVYLTGPGATDNVVAGNFLGLDASGNNGATFRADVAIGNVSLDSGASRNIIGGTALADRNVISGAACDGISFKYEGTERNLVYNNIIGLAPDGRSRRTIYVESVD
;
A
#
# COMPACT_ATOMS: atom_id res chain seq x y z
N MET A 1 -17.89 28.25 56.16
CA MET A 1 -18.27 28.12 57.58
C MET A 1 -17.17 27.32 58.26
N MET A 2 -16.52 27.84 59.32
CA MET A 2 -15.28 27.31 59.96
C MET A 2 -14.06 27.24 59.00
N ARG A 3 -12.90 27.93 59.15
CA ARG A 3 -12.14 28.51 60.29
C ARG A 3 -11.61 27.50 61.31
N TYR A 4 -10.29 27.32 61.31
CA TYR A 4 -9.45 26.98 62.47
C TYR A 4 -8.12 27.77 62.43
N LEU A 5 -7.62 28.15 63.61
CA LEU A 5 -6.29 28.74 63.89
C LEU A 5 -5.60 27.81 64.94
N ASN A 6 -4.39 27.97 65.48
CA ASN A 6 -3.35 29.03 65.53
C ASN A 6 -2.01 28.31 65.92
N ALA A 7 -0.79 28.86 66.09
CA ALA A 7 -0.22 30.22 66.05
C ALA A 7 1.33 30.17 65.82
N GLN A 8 1.95 31.36 65.75
CA GLN A 8 3.24 31.80 66.36
C GLN A 8 4.18 30.75 67.04
N GLY A 9 5.53 30.79 66.94
CA GLY A 9 6.46 31.72 66.25
C GLY A 9 7.92 31.65 66.79
N HIS A 10 8.75 32.66 66.44
CA HIS A 10 10.08 33.06 67.00
C HIS A 10 11.43 32.41 66.56
N GLY A 11 12.35 33.28 66.09
CA GLY A 11 13.83 33.17 66.17
C GLY A 11 14.56 32.27 65.15
N SER A 12 15.74 32.59 64.61
CA SER A 12 16.58 33.81 64.67
C SER A 12 17.67 33.82 63.58
N SER A 13 17.96 35.00 63.01
CA SER A 13 19.22 35.48 62.37
C SER A 13 20.40 34.49 62.12
N LEU A 14 20.96 34.47 60.90
CA LEU A 14 22.41 34.65 60.64
C LEU A 14 22.77 34.85 59.13
N THR A 15 23.34 36.03 58.83
CA THR A 15 24.38 36.34 57.79
C THR A 15 24.34 35.72 56.38
N SER A 16 24.22 36.57 55.34
CA SER A 16 25.38 37.12 54.59
C SER A 16 24.95 38.00 53.39
N THR A 17 25.63 39.13 53.17
CA THR A 17 25.32 40.11 52.10
C THR A 17 26.57 40.59 51.36
N VAL A 18 26.65 40.39 50.04
CA VAL A 18 27.56 41.13 49.12
C VAL A 18 26.82 41.27 47.79
N ARG A 19 26.18 42.40 47.48
CA ARG A 19 26.69 43.67 46.90
C ARG A 19 27.28 43.56 45.48
N MET A 20 26.51 44.17 44.58
CA MET A 20 26.77 44.49 43.17
C MET A 20 27.95 45.48 43.00
N LEU A 21 28.71 45.33 41.92
CA LEU A 21 29.67 46.34 41.46
C LEU A 21 29.80 46.31 39.93
N LEU A 22 29.52 47.44 39.28
CA LEU A 22 29.81 47.66 37.86
C LEU A 22 31.30 48.00 37.71
N ALA A 23 31.93 47.48 36.66
CA ALA A 23 33.17 48.04 36.11
C ALA A 23 33.05 48.05 34.58
N LEU A 24 33.03 49.25 34.00
CA LEU A 24 33.07 49.46 32.55
C LEU A 24 34.54 49.67 32.15
N VAL A 25 35.06 48.87 31.22
CA VAL A 25 36.36 49.13 30.57
C VAL A 25 36.20 48.90 29.07
N LEU A 26 36.58 49.90 28.28
CA LEU A 26 36.62 49.81 26.82
C LEU A 26 37.63 48.76 26.37
N LEU A 27 37.29 47.98 25.34
CA LEU A 27 38.29 47.47 24.39
C LEU A 27 37.92 47.91 22.98
N ALA A 28 38.93 48.36 22.24
CA ALA A 28 38.78 48.91 20.92
C ALA A 28 38.58 47.83 19.84
N SER A 29 38.02 48.29 18.72
CA SER A 29 37.84 47.59 17.46
C SER A 29 38.97 46.62 17.05
N LEU A 30 38.56 45.41 16.65
CA LEU A 30 39.16 44.76 15.49
C LEU A 30 38.03 44.26 14.58
N VAL A 31 37.78 44.98 13.49
CA VAL A 31 36.97 44.46 12.39
C VAL A 31 37.84 43.45 11.65
N ALA A 32 37.85 42.22 12.16
CA ALA A 32 38.25 41.09 11.35
C ALA A 32 37.16 40.94 10.28
N SER A 33 37.50 41.33 9.05
CA SER A 33 36.78 40.91 7.86
C SER A 33 36.89 39.39 7.75
N GLY A 34 36.02 38.72 8.49
CA GLY A 34 35.78 37.29 8.37
C GLY A 34 35.23 37.04 6.98
N SER A 35 36.14 36.82 6.02
CA SER A 35 35.85 36.20 4.74
C SER A 35 34.84 35.10 5.00
N GLY A 36 33.64 35.24 4.44
CA GLY A 36 32.59 34.26 4.65
C GLY A 36 33.14 32.91 4.25
N VAL A 37 33.45 32.07 5.24
CA VAL A 37 33.71 30.66 5.01
C VAL A 37 32.36 30.13 4.61
N ALA A 38 32.08 30.18 3.31
CA ALA A 38 30.96 29.50 2.72
C ALA A 38 31.17 28.04 3.15
N SER A 39 30.36 27.61 4.12
CA SER A 39 30.32 26.22 4.56
C SER A 39 30.20 25.42 3.28
N ALA A 40 31.23 24.64 2.95
CA ALA A 40 31.25 23.87 1.72
C ALA A 40 30.03 22.96 1.78
N ALA A 41 29.01 23.30 0.99
CA ALA A 41 27.70 22.66 1.09
C ALA A 41 27.93 21.16 1.00
N GLY A 42 27.45 20.41 2.00
CA GLY A 42 27.71 18.99 2.07
C GLY A 42 27.27 18.33 0.78
N ARG A 43 27.98 17.28 0.36
CA ARG A 43 27.50 16.51 -0.79
C ARG A 43 26.22 15.79 -0.35
N PRO A 44 25.11 15.88 -1.11
CA PRO A 44 23.89 15.14 -0.82
C PRO A 44 24.20 13.69 -0.43
N ALA A 45 23.63 13.23 0.68
CA ALA A 45 23.92 11.91 1.23
C ALA A 45 22.64 11.23 1.72
N PHE A 46 22.52 9.94 1.45
CA PHE A 46 21.55 9.05 2.06
C PHE A 46 22.26 8.24 3.15
N ARG A 47 21.66 8.13 4.33
CA ARG A 47 22.29 7.58 5.53
C ARG A 47 21.28 6.75 6.28
N ILE A 48 21.67 5.53 6.64
CA ILE A 48 20.90 4.74 7.59
C ILE A 48 21.77 4.47 8.82
N THR A 49 21.36 5.02 9.96
CA THR A 49 22.07 4.90 11.23
C THR A 49 21.50 3.77 12.07
N ALA A 50 22.36 3.06 12.81
CA ALA A 50 22.02 1.92 13.65
C ALA A 50 22.75 2.01 15.00
N PRO A 51 22.21 1.40 16.08
CA PRO A 51 23.00 1.12 17.27
C PRO A 51 24.17 0.19 16.92
N LYS A 52 25.32 0.36 17.59
CA LYS A 52 26.50 -0.52 17.40
C LYS A 52 26.33 -1.90 18.06
N HIS A 53 25.56 -1.94 19.14
CA HIS A 53 25.31 -3.12 19.97
C HIS A 53 23.84 -3.18 20.38
N VAL A 54 23.27 -4.37 20.40
CA VAL A 54 21.94 -4.69 20.97
C VAL A 54 21.98 -6.05 21.67
N ALA A 55 21.02 -6.33 22.55
CA ALA A 55 20.78 -7.69 23.04
C ALA A 55 20.15 -8.58 21.95
N ILE A 56 20.07 -9.89 22.20
CA ILE A 56 19.18 -10.77 21.42
C ILE A 56 17.74 -10.36 21.71
N ASP A 57 16.87 -10.43 20.71
CA ASP A 57 15.44 -10.04 20.77
C ASP A 57 15.18 -8.56 21.09
N GLN A 58 16.23 -7.74 21.25
CA GLN A 58 16.11 -6.29 21.29
C GLN A 58 16.09 -5.74 19.85
N PRO A 59 15.03 -5.03 19.44
CA PRO A 59 14.95 -4.48 18.09
C PRO A 59 16.11 -3.54 17.76
N ILE A 60 16.65 -3.69 16.55
CA ILE A 60 17.63 -2.78 15.97
C ILE A 60 16.86 -1.65 15.30
N GLU A 61 16.79 -0.51 15.98
CA GLU A 61 16.19 0.72 15.45
C GLU A 61 17.10 1.39 14.41
N LEU A 62 16.53 1.69 13.24
CA LEU A 62 17.28 2.07 12.05
C LEU A 62 16.69 3.35 11.43
N THR A 63 17.28 4.50 11.77
CA THR A 63 16.82 5.80 11.27
C THR A 63 17.32 6.03 9.85
N VAL A 64 16.40 6.25 8.91
CA VAL A 64 16.68 6.58 7.51
C VAL A 64 16.64 8.10 7.34
N THR A 65 17.73 8.68 6.86
CA THR A 65 17.86 10.13 6.70
C THR A 65 18.55 10.50 5.39
N ALA A 66 18.17 11.64 4.83
CA ALA A 66 18.90 12.32 3.77
C ALA A 66 19.51 13.61 4.34
N THR A 67 20.78 13.90 4.03
CA THR A 67 21.49 15.11 4.47
C THR A 67 22.05 15.88 3.29
N ASP A 68 22.12 17.20 3.44
CA ASP A 68 22.62 18.15 2.44
C ASP A 68 21.87 18.05 1.09
N VAL A 69 20.63 17.56 1.14
CA VAL A 69 19.75 17.42 -0.01
C VAL A 69 19.00 18.72 -0.30
N THR A 70 18.47 18.84 -1.52
CA THR A 70 17.59 19.94 -1.91
C THR A 70 16.39 19.38 -2.65
N ASN A 71 15.20 19.84 -2.27
CA ASN A 71 13.93 19.56 -2.95
C ASN A 71 13.51 18.08 -3.05
N ILE A 72 13.95 17.19 -2.15
CA ILE A 72 13.57 15.76 -2.21
C ILE A 72 12.10 15.55 -1.82
N ALA A 73 11.43 14.62 -2.49
CA ALA A 73 10.02 14.33 -2.24
C ALA A 73 9.69 12.84 -2.14
N GLY A 74 10.57 11.98 -2.66
CA GLY A 74 10.43 10.53 -2.50
C GLY A 74 11.77 9.84 -2.42
N TYR A 75 11.74 8.60 -1.93
CA TYR A 75 12.86 7.68 -2.01
C TYR A 75 12.38 6.23 -2.05
N GLU A 76 13.24 5.32 -2.49
CA GLU A 76 13.13 3.90 -2.20
C GLU A 76 14.51 3.33 -1.83
N THR A 77 14.53 2.19 -1.13
CA THR A 77 15.75 1.45 -0.83
C THR A 77 15.45 -0.02 -0.53
N ASN A 78 16.50 -0.85 -0.51
CA ASN A 78 16.43 -2.25 -0.13
C ASN A 78 17.39 -2.52 1.02
N VAL A 79 16.95 -3.36 1.94
CA VAL A 79 17.60 -3.63 3.21
C VAL A 79 17.74 -5.14 3.36
N LEU A 80 18.93 -5.65 3.07
CA LEU A 80 19.22 -7.07 3.07
C LEU A 80 19.92 -7.48 4.36
N TYR A 81 19.52 -8.62 4.90
CA TYR A 81 20.08 -9.24 6.10
C TYR A 81 19.98 -10.77 5.97
N ASP A 82 20.56 -11.50 6.93
CA ASP A 82 20.42 -12.95 6.99
C ASP A 82 19.09 -13.28 7.71
N PRO A 83 18.06 -13.82 7.02
CA PRO A 83 16.75 -14.08 7.61
C PRO A 83 16.78 -15.23 8.63
N THR A 84 17.88 -15.99 8.71
CA THR A 84 18.04 -16.99 9.77
C THR A 84 18.45 -16.36 11.11
N ALA A 85 18.95 -15.12 11.09
CA ALA A 85 19.56 -14.44 12.22
C ALA A 85 18.76 -13.24 12.75
N ALA A 86 17.87 -12.69 11.92
CA ALA A 86 17.01 -11.57 12.24
C ALA A 86 15.76 -11.57 11.35
N GLU A 87 14.72 -10.88 11.80
CA GLU A 87 13.45 -10.70 11.09
C GLU A 87 13.11 -9.21 10.93
N PHE A 88 12.26 -8.89 9.97
CA PHE A 88 11.64 -7.57 9.86
C PHE A 88 10.55 -7.44 10.93
N ASP A 89 10.55 -6.32 11.65
CA ASP A 89 9.63 -6.10 12.79
C ASP A 89 8.66 -4.95 12.50
N GLY A 90 9.12 -3.88 11.85
CA GLY A 90 8.24 -2.78 11.47
C GLY A 90 8.91 -1.66 10.67
N LEU A 91 8.08 -0.82 10.05
CA LEU A 91 8.48 0.38 9.32
C LEU A 91 7.47 1.50 9.63
N SER A 92 7.97 2.70 9.94
CA SER A 92 7.18 3.93 10.05
C SER A 92 7.75 5.03 9.16
N GLN A 93 6.87 5.66 8.39
CA GLN A 93 7.17 6.66 7.35
C GLN A 93 6.14 7.81 7.33
N GLY A 94 4.94 7.61 7.86
CA GLY A 94 3.91 8.65 7.98
C GLY A 94 4.36 9.85 8.83
N GLN A 95 5.33 9.66 9.73
CA GLN A 95 5.94 10.73 10.55
C GLN A 95 7.26 11.29 9.95
N SER A 96 7.48 11.15 8.64
CA SER A 96 8.67 11.71 7.98
C SER A 96 8.69 13.25 8.01
N ASP A 97 9.88 13.84 7.97
CA ASP A 97 10.05 15.31 7.94
C ASP A 97 9.40 15.93 6.69
N LEU A 98 9.11 15.15 5.63
CA LEU A 98 8.37 15.59 4.45
C LEU A 98 6.91 15.93 4.76
N ALA A 99 6.25 15.17 5.65
CA ALA A 99 4.87 15.45 6.07
C ALA A 99 4.77 16.81 6.78
N SER A 100 5.80 17.18 7.55
CA SER A 100 5.88 18.47 8.26
C SER A 100 5.90 19.70 7.32
N LEU A 101 6.19 19.51 6.04
CA LEU A 101 6.21 20.57 5.02
C LEU A 101 4.81 20.90 4.46
N GLY A 102 3.76 20.20 4.91
CA GLY A 102 2.41 20.31 4.35
C GLY A 102 2.24 19.58 3.01
N ARG A 103 3.09 18.57 2.76
CA ARG A 103 2.91 17.57 1.71
C ARG A 103 2.31 16.32 2.35
N ASP A 104 1.30 15.72 1.73
CA ASP A 104 0.90 14.37 2.12
C ASP A 104 1.97 13.34 1.70
N VAL A 105 2.13 12.28 2.47
CA VAL A 105 3.19 11.27 2.33
C VAL A 105 2.59 9.88 2.31
N THR A 106 2.83 9.15 1.22
CA THR A 106 2.32 7.77 1.08
C THR A 106 3.48 6.78 1.07
N PRO A 107 3.57 5.89 2.09
CA PRO A 107 4.46 4.73 2.08
C PRO A 107 4.24 3.85 0.84
N ILE A 108 5.32 3.26 0.34
CA ILE A 108 5.28 2.13 -0.59
C ILE A 108 6.09 0.97 -0.01
N GLY A 109 5.48 -0.20 -0.03
CA GLY A 109 5.89 -1.30 0.84
C GLY A 109 5.63 -0.99 2.33
N PRO A 110 6.24 -1.76 3.25
CA PRO A 110 7.29 -2.74 3.00
C PRO A 110 6.87 -3.89 2.08
N VAL A 111 7.81 -4.36 1.27
CA VAL A 111 7.76 -5.69 0.64
C VAL A 111 8.84 -6.52 1.27
N GLU A 112 8.45 -7.46 2.12
CA GLU A 112 9.34 -8.48 2.63
C GLU A 112 9.81 -9.37 1.48
N LEU A 113 11.13 -9.52 1.39
CA LEU A 113 11.84 -10.32 0.41
C LEU A 113 12.38 -11.56 1.13
N THR A 114 12.70 -12.61 0.39
CA THR A 114 13.33 -13.84 0.95
C THR A 114 14.60 -13.58 1.77
N ASN A 115 15.24 -12.42 1.62
CA ASN A 115 16.51 -12.08 2.25
C ASN A 115 16.63 -10.59 2.66
N GLY A 116 15.51 -9.94 2.95
CA GLY A 116 15.50 -8.52 3.29
C GLY A 116 14.12 -7.88 3.20
N VAL A 117 14.10 -6.56 3.12
CA VAL A 117 12.88 -5.77 2.89
C VAL A 117 13.14 -4.65 1.88
N SER A 118 12.18 -4.39 1.00
CA SER A 118 12.15 -3.25 0.08
C SER A 118 11.10 -2.26 0.54
N PHE A 119 11.41 -0.96 0.56
CA PHE A 119 10.47 0.07 0.98
C PHE A 119 10.84 1.45 0.44
N GLY A 120 9.88 2.37 0.47
CA GLY A 120 10.06 3.76 0.11
C GLY A 120 8.84 4.59 0.49
N LEU A 121 8.83 5.84 0.05
CA LEU A 121 7.65 6.70 0.07
C LEU A 121 7.74 7.71 -1.06
N TYR A 122 6.59 8.14 -1.58
CA TYR A 122 6.45 9.38 -2.35
C TYR A 122 5.71 10.43 -1.51
N SER A 123 5.77 11.68 -1.93
CA SER A 123 4.95 12.73 -1.33
C SER A 123 4.23 13.57 -2.37
N CYS A 124 2.94 13.79 -2.14
CA CYS A 124 2.11 14.59 -3.02
C CYS A 124 2.45 16.08 -2.89
N SER A 125 2.23 16.83 -3.95
CA SER A 125 2.41 18.29 -3.94
C SER A 125 1.24 19.03 -3.26
N VAL A 126 0.35 18.32 -2.56
CA VAL A 126 -0.89 18.79 -1.93
C VAL A 126 -1.02 18.15 -0.53
N GLN A 127 -1.95 18.65 0.28
CA GLN A 127 -2.11 18.21 1.69
C GLN A 127 -2.91 16.92 1.86
N ASP A 128 -3.59 16.47 0.80
CA ASP A 128 -4.34 15.22 0.75
C ASP A 128 -4.09 14.57 -0.62
N CYS A 129 -3.36 13.46 -0.63
CA CYS A 129 -3.06 12.68 -1.83
C CYS A 129 -4.34 12.11 -2.46
N LEU A 130 -5.27 11.59 -1.64
CA LEU A 130 -6.47 10.87 -2.08
C LEU A 130 -7.43 11.81 -2.82
N THR A 131 -7.74 12.95 -2.23
CA THR A 131 -8.76 13.88 -2.75
C THR A 131 -8.18 15.03 -3.59
N ARG A 132 -6.84 15.09 -3.72
CA ARG A 132 -6.06 16.15 -4.39
C ARG A 132 -6.24 17.55 -3.77
N ASN A 133 -6.72 17.63 -2.54
CA ASN A 133 -7.12 18.89 -1.90
C ASN A 133 -6.01 19.53 -1.03
N GLY A 134 -6.25 20.78 -0.64
CA GLY A 134 -5.36 21.57 0.19
C GLY A 134 -4.39 22.47 -0.58
N ALA A 135 -3.54 23.19 0.15
CA ALA A 135 -2.56 24.11 -0.42
C ALA A 135 -1.44 23.36 -1.18
N ARG A 136 -1.09 23.81 -2.39
CA ARG A 136 -0.06 23.16 -3.20
C ARG A 136 1.35 23.50 -2.72
N GLN A 137 2.04 22.54 -2.12
CA GLN A 137 3.45 22.62 -1.75
C GLN A 137 4.31 22.03 -2.87
N THR A 138 4.85 22.90 -3.74
CA THR A 138 5.65 22.46 -4.89
C THR A 138 7.09 22.09 -4.54
N LYS A 139 7.61 22.56 -3.39
CA LYS A 139 8.95 22.23 -2.91
C LYS A 139 8.95 20.95 -2.07
N GLY A 140 10.02 20.17 -2.19
CA GLY A 140 10.34 19.05 -1.31
C GLY A 140 11.30 19.44 -0.17
N GLY A 141 11.63 18.46 0.67
CA GLY A 141 12.56 18.60 1.79
C GLY A 141 13.97 18.98 1.37
N SER A 142 14.62 19.81 2.18
CA SER A 142 15.99 20.31 1.93
C SER A 142 16.78 20.39 3.24
N GLY A 143 18.10 20.29 3.18
CA GLY A 143 18.96 20.20 4.36
C GLY A 143 19.01 18.77 4.91
N LYS A 144 18.59 18.56 6.16
CA LYS A 144 18.41 17.24 6.75
C LYS A 144 16.93 16.88 6.73
N VAL A 145 16.61 15.69 6.22
CA VAL A 145 15.25 15.13 6.13
C VAL A 145 15.26 13.70 6.66
N THR A 146 14.47 13.44 7.69
CA THR A 146 14.19 12.12 8.24
C THR A 146 13.09 11.48 7.43
N LEU A 147 13.32 10.28 6.92
CA LEU A 147 12.48 9.62 5.91
C LEU A 147 11.73 8.41 6.47
N ALA A 148 12.37 7.64 7.36
CA ALA A 148 11.76 6.48 8.00
C ALA A 148 12.44 6.10 9.31
N LEU A 149 11.71 5.37 10.13
CA LEU A 149 12.24 4.48 11.17
C LEU A 149 11.94 3.04 10.76
N LEU A 150 12.96 2.18 10.74
CA LEU A 150 12.83 0.76 10.44
C LEU A 150 13.30 -0.06 11.65
N SER A 151 12.55 -1.09 12.01
CA SER A 151 12.87 -2.05 13.06
C SER A 151 13.21 -3.43 12.47
N ILE A 152 14.27 -4.04 12.98
CA ILE A 152 14.72 -5.41 12.64
C ILE A 152 15.09 -6.12 13.96
N THR A 153 14.43 -7.23 14.27
CA THR A 153 14.63 -7.96 15.54
C THR A 153 15.63 -9.11 15.35
N PRO A 154 16.79 -9.11 16.03
CA PRO A 154 17.81 -10.14 15.86
C PRO A 154 17.58 -11.33 16.81
N ARG A 155 17.49 -12.53 16.23
CA ARG A 155 17.18 -13.79 16.93
C ARG A 155 18.40 -14.63 17.32
N GLN A 156 19.61 -14.25 16.88
CA GLN A 156 20.85 -14.98 17.20
C GLN A 156 22.01 -14.05 17.59
N ALA A 157 22.79 -14.44 18.60
CA ALA A 157 24.00 -13.72 19.01
C ALA A 157 25.13 -13.83 17.98
N GLY A 158 25.74 -12.69 17.65
CA GLY A 158 26.83 -12.58 16.68
C GLY A 158 26.90 -11.21 16.01
N THR A 159 27.80 -11.07 15.07
CA THR A 159 27.91 -9.86 14.24
C THR A 159 26.90 -9.94 13.09
N LEU A 160 25.79 -9.21 13.18
CA LEU A 160 24.82 -9.06 12.10
C LEU A 160 25.29 -7.99 11.12
N VAL A 161 25.47 -8.38 9.86
CA VAL A 161 25.73 -7.46 8.76
C VAL A 161 24.43 -7.22 8.01
N ARG A 162 24.11 -5.96 7.74
CA ARG A 162 23.01 -5.51 6.88
C ARG A 162 23.58 -4.75 5.68
N ARG A 163 22.99 -4.94 4.50
CA ARG A 163 23.32 -4.19 3.28
C ARG A 163 22.15 -3.29 2.89
N VAL A 164 22.43 -2.01 2.68
CA VAL A 164 21.53 -1.06 2.03
C VAL A 164 21.94 -1.02 0.56
N THR A 165 20.98 -1.17 -0.37
CA THR A 165 21.28 -1.16 -1.81
C THR A 165 20.06 -0.83 -2.67
N GLY A 166 20.28 -0.46 -3.93
CA GLY A 166 19.21 -0.07 -4.84
C GLY A 166 18.45 1.16 -4.36
N THR A 167 19.15 2.11 -3.73
CA THR A 167 18.56 3.35 -3.24
C THR A 167 18.39 4.34 -4.39
N ASN A 168 17.15 4.77 -4.63
CA ASN A 168 16.85 5.93 -5.47
C ASN A 168 16.24 7.03 -4.57
N VAL A 169 16.64 8.28 -4.77
CA VAL A 169 16.12 9.45 -4.05
C VAL A 169 15.73 10.45 -5.13
N VAL A 170 14.51 10.99 -5.08
CA VAL A 170 13.96 11.83 -6.15
C VAL A 170 13.47 13.17 -5.63
N ASP A 171 13.59 14.18 -6.49
CA ASP A 171 13.08 15.52 -6.20
C ASP A 171 11.55 15.62 -6.37
N ALA A 172 10.98 16.78 -6.03
CA ALA A 172 9.54 17.04 -6.13
C ALA A 172 8.94 16.95 -7.55
N ALA A 173 9.75 16.73 -8.59
CA ALA A 173 9.32 16.46 -9.96
C ALA A 173 9.58 15.00 -10.41
N GLY A 174 10.07 14.13 -9.52
CA GLY A 174 10.41 12.74 -9.81
C GLY A 174 11.83 12.52 -10.35
N LYS A 175 12.68 13.55 -10.40
CA LYS A 175 14.03 13.41 -10.94
C LYS A 175 15.02 12.91 -9.89
N THR A 176 15.80 11.88 -10.23
CA THR A 176 16.85 11.34 -9.35
C THR A 176 17.85 12.39 -8.87
N VAL A 177 17.97 12.51 -7.56
CA VAL A 177 18.98 13.27 -6.83
C VAL A 177 20.17 12.36 -6.55
N LYS A 178 21.34 12.71 -7.08
CA LYS A 178 22.57 11.93 -6.84
C LYS A 178 23.02 12.09 -5.38
N VAL A 179 22.89 11.02 -4.60
CA VAL A 179 23.31 10.94 -3.20
C VAL A 179 24.54 10.05 -3.02
N THR A 180 25.43 10.44 -2.11
CA THR A 180 26.44 9.54 -1.54
C THR A 180 25.78 8.59 -0.54
N GLY A 181 26.33 7.38 -0.33
CA GLY A 181 25.72 6.39 0.56
C GLY A 181 24.45 5.71 0.02
N ALA A 182 24.22 5.71 -1.30
CA ALA A 182 23.14 4.93 -1.91
C ALA A 182 23.29 3.42 -1.63
N ASP A 183 24.53 2.92 -1.60
CA ASP A 183 24.87 1.59 -1.07
C ASP A 183 25.64 1.76 0.26
N GLN A 184 25.24 1.00 1.30
CA GLN A 184 25.89 1.01 2.61
C GLN A 184 26.01 -0.42 3.16
N VAL A 185 27.03 -0.66 3.99
CA VAL A 185 27.13 -1.87 4.81
C VAL A 185 27.10 -1.44 6.28
N ILE A 186 26.08 -1.90 6.99
CA ILE A 186 25.85 -1.64 8.40
C ILE A 186 26.23 -2.92 9.16
N THR A 187 26.86 -2.77 10.32
CA THR A 187 27.27 -3.89 11.16
C THR A 187 26.86 -3.61 12.59
N VAL A 188 26.09 -4.52 13.17
CA VAL A 188 25.57 -4.46 14.54
C VAL A 188 26.01 -5.72 15.27
N GLN A 189 26.52 -5.57 16.49
CA GLN A 189 26.85 -6.71 17.34
C GLN A 189 25.63 -7.07 18.21
N VAL A 190 25.14 -8.30 18.05
CA VAL A 190 24.01 -8.85 18.80
C VAL A 190 24.56 -9.71 19.95
N GLY A 191 24.18 -9.36 21.18
CA GLY A 191 24.63 -10.03 22.39
C GLY A 191 26.15 -9.93 22.62
N THR A 192 26.66 -10.76 23.52
CA THR A 192 28.09 -10.83 23.90
C THR A 192 28.67 -12.22 23.63
N GLY A 193 30.01 -12.32 23.54
CA GLY A 193 30.73 -13.60 23.46
C GLY A 193 30.70 -14.36 22.13
N SER A 194 29.73 -14.11 21.24
CA SER A 194 29.65 -14.78 19.94
C SER A 194 30.57 -14.14 18.89
N THR A 195 31.41 -14.96 18.25
CA THR A 195 32.24 -14.62 17.08
C THR A 195 31.55 -14.94 15.75
N ARG A 196 30.33 -15.52 15.76
CA ARG A 196 29.59 -15.85 14.55
C ARG A 196 29.23 -14.58 13.79
N ARG A 197 29.39 -14.60 12.46
CA ARG A 197 29.06 -13.49 11.58
C ARG A 197 27.94 -13.90 10.62
N PHE A 198 26.88 -13.11 10.61
CA PHE A 198 25.75 -13.26 9.69
C PHE A 198 25.91 -12.24 8.58
N ALA A 199 26.11 -12.70 7.35
CA ALA A 199 26.49 -11.86 6.23
C ALA A 199 25.26 -11.40 5.43
N ALA A 200 25.12 -10.10 5.21
CA ALA A 200 24.10 -9.58 4.30
C ALA A 200 24.32 -10.11 2.87
N PRO A 201 23.28 -10.65 2.22
CA PRO A 201 23.36 -11.06 0.83
C PRO A 201 23.52 -9.85 -0.11
N THR A 202 23.56 -10.12 -1.42
CA THR A 202 23.53 -9.10 -2.47
C THR A 202 22.24 -9.23 -3.27
N LEU A 203 21.66 -8.10 -3.67
CA LEU A 203 20.56 -8.07 -4.63
C LEU A 203 21.15 -8.05 -6.04
N ALA A 204 20.61 -8.86 -6.95
CA ALA A 204 21.02 -8.81 -8.35
C ALA A 204 20.69 -7.42 -8.94
N ALA A 205 21.62 -6.83 -9.69
CA ALA A 205 21.40 -5.55 -10.33
C ALA A 205 20.26 -5.66 -11.35
N ALA A 206 19.19 -4.91 -11.15
CA ALA A 206 18.11 -4.80 -12.12
C ALA A 206 18.51 -3.78 -13.21
N LYS A 207 18.18 -4.09 -14.46
CA LYS A 207 18.30 -3.17 -15.60
C LYS A 207 17.06 -3.30 -16.45
N GLY A 208 16.28 -2.23 -16.54
CA GLY A 208 15.18 -2.12 -17.49
C GLY A 208 15.69 -2.01 -18.92
N LYS A 209 14.84 -2.42 -19.86
CA LYS A 209 14.98 -1.94 -21.24
C LYS A 209 14.13 -0.68 -21.38
N ALA A 210 14.79 0.46 -21.51
CA ALA A 210 14.11 1.73 -21.78
C ALA A 210 13.15 1.60 -22.98
N GLY A 211 11.96 2.16 -22.82
CA GLY A 211 10.84 2.02 -23.74
C GLY A 211 10.22 3.36 -24.10
N LYS A 212 8.93 3.32 -24.47
CA LYS A 212 8.17 4.51 -24.78
C LYS A 212 7.49 5.00 -23.50
N VAL A 213 7.68 6.28 -23.16
CA VAL A 213 6.88 7.00 -22.15
C VAL A 213 5.39 6.70 -22.40
N THR A 214 4.71 6.19 -21.37
CA THR A 214 3.37 5.63 -21.49
C THR A 214 2.32 6.73 -21.34
N THR A 215 1.95 7.07 -20.12
CA THR A 215 0.99 8.13 -19.74
C THR A 215 1.05 8.30 -18.21
N LEU A 216 0.72 9.49 -17.70
CA LEU A 216 0.58 9.73 -16.25
C LEU A 216 -0.84 9.42 -15.75
N ASP A 217 -1.81 9.40 -16.67
CA ASP A 217 -3.18 8.91 -16.52
C ASP A 217 -3.15 7.44 -16.93
N LEU A 218 -3.08 6.54 -15.94
CA LEU A 218 -2.84 5.11 -16.07
C LEU A 218 -4.13 4.28 -16.09
N ASN A 219 -5.25 4.82 -15.60
CA ASN A 219 -6.58 4.21 -15.72
C ASN A 219 -7.32 4.65 -17.00
N GLY A 220 -6.92 5.75 -17.62
CA GLY A 220 -7.49 6.30 -18.86
C GLY A 220 -8.69 7.23 -18.63
N ASP A 221 -8.91 7.73 -17.41
CA ASP A 221 -10.10 8.51 -17.06
C ASP A 221 -10.02 9.99 -17.52
N GLY A 222 -8.85 10.46 -17.92
CA GLY A 222 -8.59 11.84 -18.33
C GLY A 222 -8.13 12.78 -17.21
N LEU A 223 -7.87 12.26 -16.01
CA LEU A 223 -7.26 12.95 -14.88
C LEU A 223 -5.95 12.27 -14.49
N VAL A 224 -5.06 13.04 -13.85
CA VAL A 224 -3.93 12.49 -13.09
C VAL A 224 -4.26 12.67 -11.61
N SER A 225 -4.27 11.58 -10.85
CA SER A 225 -4.93 11.47 -9.55
C SER A 225 -4.29 10.42 -8.63
N PHE A 226 -4.89 10.18 -7.47
CA PHE A 226 -4.48 9.09 -6.58
C PHE A 226 -4.59 7.71 -7.22
N THR A 227 -5.63 7.49 -8.04
CA THR A 227 -5.86 6.21 -8.70
C THR A 227 -4.63 5.80 -9.52
N ASP A 228 -4.06 6.72 -10.29
CA ASP A 228 -2.87 6.47 -11.13
C ASP A 228 -1.63 6.09 -10.33
N VAL A 229 -1.32 6.83 -9.25
CA VAL A 229 -0.16 6.47 -8.42
C VAL A 229 -0.42 5.19 -7.63
N SER A 230 -1.68 4.86 -7.32
CA SER A 230 -2.02 3.58 -6.67
C SER A 230 -1.76 2.38 -7.59
N GLU A 231 -2.06 2.49 -8.89
CA GLU A 231 -1.72 1.48 -9.90
C GLU A 231 -0.19 1.32 -10.04
N ALA A 232 0.56 2.42 -10.11
CA ALA A 232 2.01 2.38 -10.16
C ALA A 232 2.63 1.78 -8.87
N ALA A 233 2.09 2.11 -7.70
CA ALA A 233 2.51 1.55 -6.41
C ALA A 233 2.17 0.05 -6.26
N LEU A 234 1.05 -0.40 -6.81
CA LEU A 234 0.69 -1.82 -6.89
C LEU A 234 1.68 -2.57 -7.79
N SER A 235 1.97 -2.04 -8.99
CA SER A 235 3.01 -2.60 -9.88
C SER A 235 4.39 -2.66 -9.22
N TRP A 236 4.80 -1.57 -8.55
CA TRP A 236 6.06 -1.48 -7.78
C TRP A 236 6.17 -2.61 -6.74
N THR A 237 5.06 -2.88 -6.04
CA THR A 237 4.92 -3.89 -4.99
C THR A 237 4.96 -5.31 -5.55
N LEU A 238 4.17 -5.59 -6.59
CA LEU A 238 4.05 -6.92 -7.20
C LEU A 238 5.37 -7.34 -7.88
N LEU A 239 6.06 -6.42 -8.57
CA LEU A 239 7.38 -6.70 -9.14
C LEU A 239 8.37 -7.14 -8.05
N ARG A 240 8.48 -6.37 -6.97
CA ARG A 240 9.42 -6.67 -5.86
C ARG A 240 9.13 -8.00 -5.17
N ARG A 241 7.84 -8.34 -4.99
CA ARG A 241 7.41 -9.65 -4.47
C ARG A 241 7.78 -10.81 -5.40
N MET A 242 7.86 -10.58 -6.72
CA MET A 242 8.36 -11.57 -7.69
C MET A 242 9.90 -11.59 -7.81
N GLY A 243 10.63 -10.77 -7.03
CA GLY A 243 12.08 -10.60 -7.16
C GLY A 243 12.51 -9.76 -8.36
N GLU A 244 11.55 -9.17 -9.07
CA GLU A 244 11.76 -8.26 -10.19
C GLU A 244 11.68 -6.79 -9.75
N ARG A 245 12.21 -5.89 -10.58
CA ARG A 245 12.17 -4.42 -10.35
C ARG A 245 12.10 -3.66 -11.65
N CYS A 246 12.72 -4.23 -12.68
CA CYS A 246 12.72 -3.74 -14.04
C CYS A 246 12.49 -4.91 -15.00
N SER A 247 11.82 -4.64 -16.12
CA SER A 247 11.51 -5.63 -17.14
C SER A 247 12.51 -5.57 -18.28
N ALA A 248 13.02 -6.75 -18.66
CA ALA A 248 13.91 -6.91 -19.81
C ALA A 248 13.17 -7.06 -21.16
N LYS A 249 11.84 -7.23 -21.14
CA LYS A 249 11.05 -7.63 -22.32
C LYS A 249 10.18 -6.51 -22.89
N ALA A 250 9.53 -5.74 -22.03
CA ALA A 250 8.62 -4.65 -22.38
C ALA A 250 8.52 -3.64 -21.20
N THR A 251 8.17 -2.40 -21.49
CA THR A 251 7.81 -1.39 -20.47
C THR A 251 6.75 -1.96 -19.51
N PRO A 252 7.04 -2.08 -18.21
CA PRO A 252 6.07 -2.58 -17.23
C PRO A 252 4.95 -1.56 -17.01
N TYR A 253 3.76 -2.02 -16.62
CA TYR A 253 2.65 -1.11 -16.28
C TYR A 253 3.03 -0.29 -15.04
N GLY A 254 2.86 1.03 -15.09
CA GLY A 254 3.34 1.96 -14.06
C GLY A 254 4.73 2.56 -14.32
N ASP A 255 5.48 2.10 -15.33
CA ASP A 255 6.66 2.80 -15.86
C ASP A 255 6.18 3.98 -16.72
N VAL A 256 6.12 5.15 -16.10
CA VAL A 256 5.66 6.39 -16.75
C VAL A 256 6.82 7.21 -17.29
N ASN A 257 8.03 7.00 -16.76
CA ASN A 257 9.22 7.72 -17.19
C ASN A 257 9.91 7.07 -18.42
N GLY A 258 9.68 5.78 -18.64
CA GLY A 258 10.13 5.00 -19.79
C GLY A 258 11.52 4.34 -19.62
N ASP A 259 12.09 4.25 -18.43
CA ASP A 259 13.43 3.65 -18.21
C ASP A 259 13.44 2.11 -18.17
N GLY A 260 12.27 1.47 -18.10
CA GLY A 260 12.08 0.03 -18.05
C GLY A 260 11.95 -0.55 -16.64
N CYS A 261 11.96 0.28 -15.61
CA CYS A 261 11.71 -0.05 -14.21
C CYS A 261 10.34 0.48 -13.74
N VAL A 262 9.83 -0.02 -12.60
CA VAL A 262 8.79 0.70 -11.84
C VAL A 262 9.41 1.05 -10.50
N ASP A 263 9.74 2.33 -10.34
CA ASP A 263 10.52 2.83 -9.22
C ASP A 263 9.97 4.18 -8.71
N ILE A 264 10.53 4.69 -7.63
CA ILE A 264 10.04 5.91 -7.00
C ILE A 264 9.99 7.16 -7.92
N ALA A 265 10.80 7.21 -8.98
CA ALA A 265 10.76 8.28 -9.98
C ALA A 265 9.42 8.31 -10.72
N ASP A 266 8.86 7.14 -11.04
CA ASP A 266 7.55 7.02 -11.70
C ASP A 266 6.44 7.57 -10.80
N LEU A 267 6.34 7.03 -9.59
CA LEU A 267 5.30 7.42 -8.63
C LEU A 267 5.40 8.90 -8.28
N GLN A 268 6.62 9.40 -8.07
CA GLN A 268 6.84 10.80 -7.76
C GLN A 268 6.56 11.72 -8.96
N ALA A 269 6.76 11.26 -10.20
CA ALA A 269 6.38 11.98 -11.42
C ALA A 269 4.85 12.07 -11.60
N ILE A 270 4.09 11.02 -11.26
CA ILE A 270 2.62 11.06 -11.25
C ILE A 270 2.13 12.13 -10.26
N VAL A 271 2.55 12.07 -8.99
CA VAL A 271 2.04 13.01 -7.95
C VAL A 271 2.58 14.44 -8.06
N ALA A 272 3.67 14.65 -8.81
CA ALA A 272 4.13 15.97 -9.21
C ALA A 272 3.18 16.64 -10.21
N ASN A 273 2.45 15.83 -11.00
CA ASN A 273 1.61 16.24 -12.13
C ASN A 273 0.12 16.00 -11.91
N TYR A 274 -0.32 15.75 -10.65
CA TYR A 274 -1.73 15.72 -10.29
C TYR A 274 -2.50 16.89 -10.89
N SER A 275 -3.63 16.55 -11.51
CA SER A 275 -4.60 17.51 -12.03
C SER A 275 -5.17 18.37 -10.90
N ALA A 276 -5.58 19.60 -11.22
CA ALA A 276 -6.19 20.50 -10.24
C ALA A 276 -7.45 19.86 -9.62
N SER A 277 -7.73 20.15 -8.34
CA SER A 277 -8.86 19.53 -7.61
C SER A 277 -10.22 19.80 -8.26
N ASN A 278 -10.37 20.90 -9.00
CA ASN A 278 -11.57 21.25 -9.76
C ASN A 278 -11.59 20.71 -11.21
N ALA A 279 -10.58 19.96 -11.65
CA ALA A 279 -10.56 19.33 -12.95
C ALA A 279 -11.61 18.21 -13.02
N ARG A 280 -12.53 18.33 -13.97
CA ARG A 280 -13.55 17.32 -14.25
C ARG A 280 -13.01 16.26 -15.20
N GLN A 281 -13.34 15.01 -14.94
CA GLN A 281 -13.10 13.86 -15.81
C GLN A 281 -13.68 14.13 -17.21
N ARG A 282 -12.98 13.71 -18.26
CA ARG A 282 -13.46 13.85 -19.65
C ARG A 282 -14.31 12.64 -20.04
N VAL A 283 -15.54 12.59 -19.53
CA VAL A 283 -16.55 11.65 -20.06
C VAL A 283 -16.75 11.95 -21.55
N SER A 284 -16.43 10.99 -22.42
CA SER A 284 -16.67 11.12 -23.86
C SER A 284 -18.17 10.95 -24.13
N PRO A 285 -18.90 11.98 -24.60
CA PRO A 285 -20.35 11.91 -24.65
C PRO A 285 -20.82 11.10 -25.86
N ALA A 286 -21.37 9.91 -25.60
CA ALA A 286 -22.21 9.19 -26.55
C ALA A 286 -23.57 9.89 -26.73
N ASN A 287 -23.57 10.97 -27.52
CA ASN A 287 -24.71 11.50 -28.27
C ASN A 287 -26.06 11.67 -27.53
N THR A 288 -26.30 12.81 -26.89
CA THR A 288 -27.61 13.50 -27.02
C THR A 288 -27.55 15.01 -26.72
N GLN A 289 -28.12 15.76 -27.66
CA GLN A 289 -28.62 17.15 -27.66
C GLN A 289 -28.03 18.24 -26.71
N ARG A 290 -27.76 19.41 -27.32
CA ARG A 290 -27.49 20.67 -26.61
C ARG A 290 -28.63 21.03 -25.66
N SER A 291 -28.30 21.33 -24.40
CA SER A 291 -29.10 22.22 -23.55
C SER A 291 -28.20 23.32 -23.00
N THR A 292 -28.70 24.57 -23.03
CA THR A 292 -27.97 25.76 -22.58
C THR A 292 -28.64 26.35 -21.33
N ALA A 293 -28.18 25.94 -20.15
CA ALA A 293 -28.49 26.59 -18.88
C ALA A 293 -27.41 26.27 -17.83
N PRO A 294 -26.95 27.25 -17.02
CA PRO A 294 -26.04 27.00 -15.91
C PRO A 294 -26.77 27.04 -14.56
N GLU A 295 -27.20 25.89 -14.05
CA GLU A 295 -27.59 25.75 -12.64
C GLU A 295 -26.90 24.53 -12.01
N THR A 296 -26.25 24.75 -10.88
CA THR A 296 -25.52 23.73 -10.12
C THR A 296 -26.49 22.91 -9.26
N VAL A 297 -27.25 22.03 -9.90
CA VAL A 297 -27.96 20.95 -9.22
C VAL A 297 -26.97 19.84 -8.90
N GLY A 298 -26.86 19.48 -7.62
CA GLY A 298 -26.14 18.28 -7.19
C GLY A 298 -26.92 17.03 -7.60
N ILE A 299 -26.74 16.59 -8.84
CA ILE A 299 -27.26 15.30 -9.30
C ILE A 299 -26.48 14.22 -8.54
N ALA A 300 -27.17 13.49 -7.67
CA ALA A 300 -26.62 12.25 -7.11
C ALA A 300 -26.33 11.31 -8.29
N ALA A 301 -25.06 10.92 -8.43
CA ALA A 301 -24.62 10.14 -9.58
C ALA A 301 -25.42 8.83 -9.66
N THR A 302 -26.00 8.56 -10.83
CA THR A 302 -26.92 7.44 -11.02
C THR A 302 -26.14 6.14 -11.08
N GLY A 303 -26.32 5.28 -10.09
CA GLY A 303 -25.59 4.01 -10.08
C GLY A 303 -25.95 3.10 -11.26
N LEU A 304 -24.94 2.48 -11.88
CA LEU A 304 -25.11 1.60 -13.02
C LEU A 304 -25.07 0.13 -12.60
N THR A 305 -25.53 -0.75 -13.50
CA THR A 305 -25.57 -2.20 -13.26
C THR A 305 -25.08 -2.99 -14.46
N TRP A 306 -23.95 -3.67 -14.28
CA TRP A 306 -23.28 -4.46 -15.31
C TRP A 306 -23.60 -5.94 -15.14
N THR A 307 -24.24 -6.55 -16.14
CA THR A 307 -24.61 -7.98 -16.08
C THR A 307 -23.57 -8.85 -16.80
N VAL A 308 -22.66 -9.46 -16.03
CA VAL A 308 -21.70 -10.45 -16.50
C VAL A 308 -22.45 -11.68 -17.00
N ASN A 309 -22.36 -11.95 -18.30
CA ASN A 309 -23.07 -13.04 -18.97
C ASN A 309 -22.14 -14.10 -19.60
N SER A 310 -20.82 -13.95 -19.42
CA SER A 310 -19.80 -14.86 -19.93
C SER A 310 -18.77 -15.27 -18.86
N THR A 311 -18.20 -16.47 -19.02
CA THR A 311 -17.03 -16.95 -18.27
C THR A 311 -15.69 -16.60 -18.92
N ASP A 312 -15.71 -15.95 -20.09
CA ASP A 312 -14.51 -15.44 -20.76
C ASP A 312 -13.78 -14.40 -19.87
N ASP A 313 -12.46 -14.30 -20.01
CA ASP A 313 -11.63 -13.25 -19.41
C ASP A 313 -11.03 -12.35 -20.51
N ILE A 314 -11.89 -11.56 -21.15
CA ILE A 314 -11.54 -10.65 -22.25
C ILE A 314 -11.90 -9.22 -21.82
N ALA A 315 -11.05 -8.25 -22.18
CA ALA A 315 -11.27 -6.84 -21.87
C ALA A 315 -12.43 -6.24 -22.67
N ASP A 316 -12.91 -5.09 -22.22
CA ASP A 316 -13.85 -4.28 -23.00
C ASP A 316 -13.22 -3.77 -24.31
N VAL A 317 -14.03 -3.47 -25.32
CA VAL A 317 -13.57 -2.85 -26.57
C VAL A 317 -13.47 -1.33 -26.51
N ALA A 318 -14.22 -0.68 -25.60
CA ALA A 318 -14.39 0.76 -25.56
C ALA A 318 -14.68 1.24 -24.13
N ILE A 319 -13.68 1.13 -23.24
CA ILE A 319 -13.79 1.50 -21.82
C ILE A 319 -14.39 2.92 -21.67
N GLY A 320 -15.47 3.04 -20.91
CA GLY A 320 -16.18 4.29 -20.63
C GLY A 320 -17.19 4.71 -21.70
N ASP A 321 -17.59 3.81 -22.61
CA ASP A 321 -18.75 4.03 -23.49
C ASP A 321 -20.10 3.76 -22.79
N GLY A 322 -20.07 3.22 -21.57
CA GLY A 322 -21.24 2.89 -20.77
C GLY A 322 -21.86 1.54 -21.15
N ILE A 323 -21.13 0.66 -21.83
CA ILE A 323 -21.62 -0.62 -22.35
C ILE A 323 -20.56 -1.72 -22.16
N CYS A 324 -20.63 -2.45 -21.04
CA CYS A 324 -19.83 -3.67 -20.85
C CYS A 324 -19.98 -4.67 -22.01
N ARG A 325 -18.98 -4.74 -22.90
CA ARG A 325 -19.01 -5.47 -24.16
C ARG A 325 -17.59 -5.75 -24.68
N THR A 326 -17.18 -7.01 -24.62
CA THR A 326 -15.95 -7.48 -25.26
C THR A 326 -16.07 -7.57 -26.78
N SER A 327 -14.96 -7.89 -27.45
CA SER A 327 -14.91 -8.15 -28.90
C SER A 327 -15.78 -9.32 -29.37
N LYS A 328 -16.31 -10.15 -28.46
CA LYS A 328 -17.30 -11.20 -28.73
C LYS A 328 -18.76 -10.75 -28.52
N GLY A 329 -19.00 -9.50 -28.13
CA GLY A 329 -20.34 -8.98 -27.84
C GLY A 329 -20.92 -9.42 -26.49
N ASN A 330 -20.12 -10.05 -25.62
CA ASN A 330 -20.53 -10.50 -24.28
C ASN A 330 -19.97 -9.55 -23.19
N CYS A 331 -20.55 -9.57 -21.99
CA CYS A 331 -20.04 -8.85 -20.83
C CYS A 331 -19.30 -9.85 -19.92
N THR A 332 -18.02 -9.59 -19.67
CA THR A 332 -17.14 -10.36 -18.78
C THR A 332 -16.96 -9.62 -17.47
N LEU A 333 -16.50 -10.31 -16.42
CA LEU A 333 -16.16 -9.64 -15.16
C LEU A 333 -15.06 -8.58 -15.35
N ARG A 334 -14.07 -8.85 -16.22
CA ARG A 334 -13.02 -7.89 -16.57
C ARG A 334 -13.56 -6.61 -17.22
N ALA A 335 -14.47 -6.75 -18.18
CA ALA A 335 -15.11 -5.61 -18.85
C ALA A 335 -16.00 -4.83 -17.86
N ALA A 336 -16.79 -5.51 -17.04
CA ALA A 336 -17.65 -4.88 -16.05
C ALA A 336 -16.88 -4.08 -15.00
N ILE A 337 -15.73 -4.58 -14.53
CA ILE A 337 -14.83 -3.84 -13.63
C ILE A 337 -14.23 -2.62 -14.34
N ALA A 338 -13.83 -2.77 -15.61
CA ALA A 338 -13.25 -1.65 -16.37
C ALA A 338 -14.25 -0.50 -16.58
N GLU A 339 -15.53 -0.80 -16.87
CA GLU A 339 -16.59 0.21 -16.94
C GLU A 339 -16.84 0.86 -15.58
N ALA A 340 -16.97 0.08 -14.51
CA ALA A 340 -17.22 0.60 -13.16
C ALA A 340 -16.11 1.55 -12.66
N ASN A 341 -14.84 1.27 -12.98
CA ASN A 341 -13.70 2.10 -12.59
C ASN A 341 -13.69 3.50 -13.23
N VAL A 342 -14.29 3.67 -14.42
CA VAL A 342 -14.33 4.96 -15.13
C VAL A 342 -15.68 5.65 -15.04
N HIS A 343 -16.69 4.97 -14.51
CA HIS A 343 -17.98 5.56 -14.18
C HIS A 343 -17.87 6.43 -12.91
N GLN A 344 -18.76 7.42 -12.77
CA GLN A 344 -18.84 8.25 -11.57
C GLN A 344 -20.05 7.86 -10.74
N GLY A 345 -19.84 7.55 -9.46
CA GLY A 345 -20.89 7.10 -8.55
C GLY A 345 -20.89 5.59 -8.34
N PRO A 346 -21.89 5.05 -7.63
CA PRO A 346 -21.85 3.68 -7.16
C PRO A 346 -22.21 2.67 -8.25
N ASP A 347 -21.42 1.61 -8.39
CA ASP A 347 -21.61 0.58 -9.42
C ASP A 347 -22.06 -0.76 -8.83
N THR A 348 -22.83 -1.53 -9.61
CA THR A 348 -23.21 -2.91 -9.26
C THR A 348 -22.87 -3.88 -10.38
N ILE A 349 -22.00 -4.85 -10.13
CA ILE A 349 -21.68 -5.95 -11.03
C ILE A 349 -22.48 -7.19 -10.59
N VAL A 350 -23.39 -7.62 -11.46
CA VAL A 350 -24.26 -8.79 -11.25
C VAL A 350 -23.94 -9.88 -12.26
N PHE A 351 -24.24 -11.13 -11.93
CA PHE A 351 -23.99 -12.30 -12.78
C PHE A 351 -25.30 -12.91 -13.31
N GLY A 352 -25.32 -13.16 -14.62
CA GLY A 352 -26.41 -13.76 -15.37
C GLY A 352 -25.89 -14.76 -16.42
N ILE A 353 -24.88 -15.55 -16.08
CA ILE A 353 -24.20 -16.46 -17.00
C ILE A 353 -25.07 -17.69 -17.28
N SER A 354 -25.29 -17.99 -18.56
CA SER A 354 -26.18 -19.05 -19.06
C SER A 354 -25.78 -20.48 -18.65
N GLY A 355 -26.76 -21.39 -18.70
CA GLY A 355 -26.63 -22.82 -18.38
C GLY A 355 -26.79 -23.14 -16.90
N THR A 356 -26.67 -24.41 -16.51
CA THR A 356 -26.76 -24.87 -15.11
C THR A 356 -25.40 -24.88 -14.39
N GLY A 357 -25.40 -25.17 -13.09
CA GLY A 357 -24.18 -25.43 -12.31
C GLY A 357 -23.32 -24.20 -12.01
N VAL A 358 -22.11 -24.47 -11.50
CA VAL A 358 -21.10 -23.45 -11.16
C VAL A 358 -20.46 -22.87 -12.41
N LYS A 359 -20.24 -21.55 -12.41
CA LYS A 359 -19.61 -20.78 -13.47
C LYS A 359 -18.17 -20.50 -13.08
N GLN A 360 -17.23 -21.14 -13.78
CA GLN A 360 -15.80 -20.90 -13.55
C GLN A 360 -15.29 -19.84 -14.54
N ILE A 361 -14.90 -18.69 -14.00
CA ILE A 361 -14.12 -17.67 -14.72
C ILE A 361 -12.65 -18.04 -14.54
N GLN A 362 -11.98 -18.41 -15.63
CA GLN A 362 -10.55 -18.72 -15.61
C GLN A 362 -9.78 -17.43 -15.97
N LEU A 363 -9.03 -16.89 -15.01
CA LEU A 363 -8.23 -15.70 -15.25
C LEU A 363 -7.06 -16.02 -16.18
N VAL A 364 -6.86 -15.17 -17.20
CA VAL A 364 -5.72 -15.23 -18.13
C VAL A 364 -4.68 -14.15 -17.84
N SER A 365 -5.08 -13.08 -17.14
CA SER A 365 -4.20 -12.04 -16.58
C SER A 365 -4.79 -11.49 -15.28
N GLN A 366 -4.05 -10.65 -14.55
CA GLN A 366 -4.56 -9.91 -13.39
C GLN A 366 -5.84 -9.15 -13.78
N LEU A 367 -6.94 -9.30 -13.03
CA LEU A 367 -8.14 -8.47 -13.20
C LEU A 367 -7.79 -7.01 -12.92
N PRO A 368 -8.48 -6.03 -13.54
CA PRO A 368 -8.29 -4.63 -13.20
C PRO A 368 -8.59 -4.41 -11.71
N THR A 369 -7.84 -3.54 -11.07
CA THR A 369 -8.04 -3.12 -9.68
C THR A 369 -9.38 -2.41 -9.55
N LEU A 370 -10.14 -2.61 -8.47
CA LEU A 370 -11.25 -1.71 -8.11
C LEU A 370 -10.65 -0.40 -7.59
N ASN A 371 -10.76 0.64 -8.40
CA ASN A 371 -10.05 1.90 -8.21
C ASN A 371 -10.92 3.17 -8.35
N ASP A 372 -12.25 3.01 -8.50
CA ASP A 372 -13.21 4.13 -8.43
C ASP A 372 -13.21 4.78 -7.04
N MET A 373 -12.85 6.07 -6.99
CA MET A 373 -12.81 6.90 -5.79
C MET A 373 -14.11 7.69 -5.55
N THR A 374 -15.18 7.46 -6.33
CA THR A 374 -16.36 8.34 -6.40
C THR A 374 -17.66 7.75 -5.87
N GLY A 375 -17.84 6.42 -5.88
CA GLY A 375 -19.02 5.77 -5.28
C GLY A 375 -18.86 4.30 -4.86
N GLY A 376 -17.83 3.59 -5.32
CA GLY A 376 -17.53 2.21 -4.96
C GLY A 376 -18.34 1.18 -5.77
N THR A 377 -17.79 -0.03 -5.91
CA THR A 377 -18.39 -1.12 -6.70
C THR A 377 -18.88 -2.27 -5.82
N THR A 378 -20.14 -2.67 -6.00
CA THR A 378 -20.71 -3.91 -5.44
C THR A 378 -20.64 -5.04 -6.47
N ILE A 379 -19.83 -6.07 -6.21
CA ILE A 379 -19.78 -7.31 -6.98
C ILE A 379 -20.60 -8.39 -6.25
N ASP A 380 -21.76 -8.76 -6.82
CA ASP A 380 -22.71 -9.68 -6.19
C ASP A 380 -22.86 -11.01 -6.94
N GLY A 381 -22.06 -12.01 -6.55
CA GLY A 381 -22.15 -13.38 -7.05
C GLY A 381 -23.46 -14.10 -6.72
N TYR A 382 -24.25 -13.61 -5.75
CA TYR A 382 -25.54 -14.23 -5.38
C TYR A 382 -26.67 -13.95 -6.37
N THR A 383 -26.50 -13.03 -7.34
CA THR A 383 -27.50 -12.85 -8.41
C THR A 383 -27.50 -13.99 -9.43
N GLN A 384 -26.41 -14.77 -9.50
CA GLN A 384 -26.29 -15.89 -10.43
C GLN A 384 -27.37 -16.95 -10.12
N ALA A 385 -28.09 -17.38 -11.15
CA ALA A 385 -29.19 -18.34 -11.01
C ALA A 385 -28.79 -19.60 -10.20
N GLY A 386 -29.55 -19.89 -9.15
CA GLY A 386 -29.31 -21.03 -8.25
C GLY A 386 -28.26 -20.79 -7.16
N ALA A 387 -27.79 -19.56 -6.98
CA ALA A 387 -26.99 -19.14 -5.83
C ALA A 387 -27.88 -18.81 -4.62
N ALA A 388 -27.31 -18.85 -3.42
CA ALA A 388 -28.00 -18.48 -2.18
C ALA A 388 -27.01 -18.10 -1.08
N PRO A 389 -27.28 -17.05 -0.28
CA PRO A 389 -26.45 -16.69 0.88
C PRO A 389 -26.57 -17.72 2.01
N ASN A 390 -25.60 -17.69 2.92
CA ASN A 390 -25.64 -18.56 4.10
C ASN A 390 -26.79 -18.19 5.05
N THR A 391 -27.48 -19.21 5.57
CA THR A 391 -28.54 -19.09 6.59
C THR A 391 -28.26 -19.91 7.85
N ASP A 392 -27.15 -20.65 7.90
CA ASP A 392 -26.80 -21.52 9.02
C ASP A 392 -25.88 -20.80 10.04
N PRO A 393 -26.12 -20.94 11.36
CA PRO A 393 -25.30 -20.31 12.40
C PRO A 393 -24.01 -21.06 12.76
N LEU A 394 -23.84 -22.32 12.35
CA LEU A 394 -22.72 -23.18 12.74
C LEU A 394 -21.84 -23.65 11.58
N LYS A 395 -22.40 -23.70 10.37
CA LYS A 395 -21.69 -24.02 9.12
C LYS A 395 -21.95 -22.93 8.07
N SER A 396 -21.40 -23.08 6.87
CA SER A 396 -21.83 -22.32 5.70
C SER A 396 -22.64 -23.22 4.76
N ASN A 397 -23.92 -22.93 4.57
CA ASN A 397 -24.77 -23.54 3.57
C ASN A 397 -24.93 -22.66 2.31
N ALA A 398 -24.09 -21.62 2.16
CA ALA A 398 -24.10 -20.76 0.98
C ALA A 398 -23.92 -21.57 -0.30
N ALA A 399 -24.83 -21.39 -1.26
CA ALA A 399 -24.71 -21.96 -2.59
C ALA A 399 -23.95 -20.99 -3.49
N ILE A 400 -22.63 -21.14 -3.55
CA ILE A 400 -21.80 -20.36 -4.49
C ILE A 400 -22.03 -20.90 -5.92
N ARG A 401 -22.18 -19.99 -6.88
CA ARG A 401 -22.36 -20.32 -8.31
C ARG A 401 -21.39 -19.62 -9.24
N VAL A 402 -20.60 -18.66 -8.77
CA VAL A 402 -19.53 -18.03 -9.56
C VAL A 402 -18.22 -18.27 -8.84
N GLN A 403 -17.22 -18.78 -9.55
CA GLN A 403 -15.88 -19.02 -9.01
C GLN A 403 -14.81 -18.44 -9.94
N LEU A 404 -13.88 -17.70 -9.36
CA LEU A 404 -12.71 -17.17 -10.02
C LEU A 404 -11.55 -18.13 -9.76
N ARG A 405 -10.96 -18.64 -10.85
CA ARG A 405 -9.79 -19.51 -10.80
C ARG A 405 -8.59 -18.75 -11.35
N GLY A 406 -7.58 -18.54 -10.52
CA GLY A 406 -6.29 -18.00 -10.96
C GLY A 406 -5.45 -19.05 -11.69
N ASN A 407 -4.16 -18.78 -11.85
CA ASN A 407 -3.21 -19.65 -12.54
C ASN A 407 -1.99 -20.06 -11.66
N GLY A 408 -2.20 -20.11 -10.34
CA GLY A 408 -1.19 -20.47 -9.34
C GLY A 408 -1.07 -19.43 -8.23
N SER A 409 -0.55 -19.86 -7.08
CA SER A 409 -0.27 -19.04 -5.89
C SER A 409 0.82 -17.98 -6.07
N ASN A 410 1.34 -17.79 -7.29
CA ASN A 410 2.40 -16.84 -7.64
C ASN A 410 2.14 -16.10 -8.98
N LYS A 411 0.88 -16.03 -9.45
CA LYS A 411 0.55 -15.42 -10.75
C LYS A 411 -0.34 -14.19 -10.66
N PHE A 412 -1.54 -14.36 -10.11
CA PHE A 412 -2.58 -13.33 -10.11
C PHE A 412 -3.21 -13.26 -8.72
N ASN A 413 -3.64 -12.08 -8.32
CA ASN A 413 -4.66 -11.88 -7.29
C ASN A 413 -6.05 -12.03 -7.94
N GLY A 414 -7.08 -12.27 -7.12
CA GLY A 414 -8.48 -12.21 -7.53
C GLY A 414 -8.92 -10.76 -7.71
N ILE A 415 -9.71 -10.24 -6.77
CA ILE A 415 -10.06 -8.81 -6.73
C ILE A 415 -8.99 -8.06 -5.94
N VAL A 416 -8.39 -7.03 -6.55
CA VAL A 416 -7.56 -6.05 -5.84
C VAL A 416 -8.38 -4.77 -5.67
N ILE A 417 -8.28 -4.12 -4.51
CA ILE A 417 -9.06 -2.93 -4.14
C ILE A 417 -8.10 -1.86 -3.61
N THR A 418 -8.08 -0.71 -4.27
CA THR A 418 -7.33 0.50 -3.84
C THR A 418 -8.24 1.67 -3.48
N SER A 419 -9.57 1.50 -3.62
CA SER A 419 -10.57 2.55 -3.42
C SER A 419 -11.62 2.20 -2.34
N PRO A 420 -12.51 3.15 -1.97
CA PRO A 420 -13.41 2.96 -0.83
C PRO A 420 -14.78 2.37 -1.21
N GLY A 421 -15.48 1.84 -0.20
CA GLY A 421 -16.92 1.54 -0.28
C GLY A 421 -17.31 0.35 -1.18
N ASN A 422 -16.37 -0.46 -1.63
CA ASN A 422 -16.63 -1.64 -2.46
C ASN A 422 -17.21 -2.80 -1.62
N VAL A 423 -18.05 -3.63 -2.24
CA VAL A 423 -18.60 -4.85 -1.65
C VAL A 423 -18.28 -6.04 -2.56
N VAL A 424 -17.62 -7.07 -2.04
CA VAL A 424 -17.36 -8.32 -2.78
C VAL A 424 -18.09 -9.45 -2.07
N ARG A 425 -19.08 -10.08 -2.73
CA ARG A 425 -19.85 -11.17 -2.12
C ARG A 425 -20.29 -12.29 -3.04
N GLY A 426 -20.56 -13.46 -2.47
CA GLY A 426 -21.15 -14.61 -3.17
C GLY A 426 -20.24 -15.30 -4.19
N LEU A 427 -18.92 -15.07 -4.11
CA LEU A 427 -17.92 -15.64 -5.03
C LEU A 427 -17.07 -16.72 -4.35
N ALA A 428 -16.49 -17.61 -5.16
CA ALA A 428 -15.39 -18.49 -4.76
C ALA A 428 -14.06 -18.07 -5.41
N PHE A 429 -12.95 -18.19 -4.69
CA PHE A 429 -11.62 -17.75 -5.13
C PHE A 429 -10.57 -18.84 -4.83
N PHE A 430 -9.86 -19.33 -5.84
CA PHE A 430 -8.83 -20.36 -5.64
C PHE A 430 -7.73 -20.33 -6.71
N ASN A 431 -6.60 -20.98 -6.40
CA ASN A 431 -5.42 -21.07 -7.29
C ASN A 431 -4.83 -19.69 -7.66
N MET A 432 -4.68 -18.80 -6.68
CA MET A 432 -4.26 -17.39 -6.85
C MET A 432 -3.38 -16.93 -5.66
N MET A 433 -2.66 -15.81 -5.83
CA MET A 433 -1.79 -15.19 -4.80
C MET A 433 -2.57 -14.64 -3.61
N ALA A 434 -3.71 -14.00 -3.90
CA ALA A 434 -4.74 -13.62 -2.96
C ALA A 434 -6.12 -13.75 -3.57
N GLY A 435 -7.13 -14.03 -2.75
CA GLY A 435 -8.54 -14.02 -3.16
C GLY A 435 -9.07 -12.60 -3.30
N VAL A 436 -8.97 -11.84 -2.21
CA VAL A 436 -9.20 -10.39 -2.18
C VAL A 436 -8.02 -9.70 -1.53
N TYR A 437 -7.51 -8.65 -2.16
CA TYR A 437 -6.37 -7.86 -1.68
C TYR A 437 -6.77 -6.39 -1.58
N LEU A 438 -6.79 -5.85 -0.35
CA LEU A 438 -7.06 -4.45 -0.07
C LEU A 438 -5.73 -3.77 0.27
N THR A 439 -5.35 -2.73 -0.47
CA THR A 439 -4.02 -2.10 -0.31
C THR A 439 -4.06 -0.60 -0.57
N GLY A 440 -3.26 0.14 0.20
CA GLY A 440 -3.16 1.58 0.09
C GLY A 440 -4.20 2.36 0.92
N PRO A 441 -3.97 3.66 1.16
CA PRO A 441 -4.83 4.49 2.01
C PRO A 441 -6.23 4.77 1.43
N GLY A 442 -6.46 4.51 0.14
CA GLY A 442 -7.80 4.62 -0.47
C GLY A 442 -8.70 3.42 -0.19
N ALA A 443 -8.13 2.24 0.11
CA ALA A 443 -8.85 0.99 0.35
C ALA A 443 -9.55 0.99 1.71
N THR A 444 -10.66 1.73 1.81
CA THR A 444 -11.37 1.97 3.07
C THR A 444 -12.87 1.71 3.04
N ASP A 445 -13.43 1.34 4.20
CA ASP A 445 -14.87 1.07 4.36
C ASP A 445 -15.43 0.01 3.38
N ASN A 446 -14.56 -0.89 2.87
CA ASN A 446 -14.95 -1.99 1.97
C ASN A 446 -15.46 -3.21 2.75
N VAL A 447 -16.29 -4.04 2.12
CA VAL A 447 -16.88 -5.25 2.71
C VAL A 447 -16.57 -6.49 1.86
N VAL A 448 -15.98 -7.51 2.49
CA VAL A 448 -15.76 -8.84 1.89
C VAL A 448 -16.63 -9.83 2.64
N ALA A 449 -17.75 -10.28 2.07
CA ALA A 449 -18.80 -11.01 2.80
C ALA A 449 -19.36 -12.21 2.01
N GLY A 450 -19.67 -13.32 2.67
CA GLY A 450 -20.35 -14.47 2.05
C GLY A 450 -19.53 -15.23 0.98
N ASN A 451 -18.21 -15.02 0.91
CA ASN A 451 -17.34 -15.64 -0.10
C ASN A 451 -16.70 -16.95 0.38
N PHE A 452 -16.30 -17.81 -0.55
CA PHE A 452 -15.37 -18.92 -0.30
C PHE A 452 -13.98 -18.50 -0.80
N LEU A 453 -13.03 -18.34 0.11
CA LEU A 453 -11.70 -17.79 -0.17
C LEU A 453 -10.66 -18.89 0.08
N GLY A 454 -9.84 -19.14 -0.95
CA GLY A 454 -8.89 -20.27 -1.07
C GLY A 454 -9.55 -21.64 -1.34
N LEU A 455 -10.87 -21.67 -1.55
CA LEU A 455 -11.67 -22.84 -1.89
C LEU A 455 -12.43 -22.62 -3.21
N ASP A 456 -12.71 -23.71 -3.92
CA ASP A 456 -13.69 -23.69 -5.01
C ASP A 456 -15.14 -23.62 -4.48
N ALA A 457 -16.13 -23.46 -5.36
CA ALA A 457 -17.55 -23.36 -4.98
C ALA A 457 -18.13 -24.63 -4.33
N SER A 458 -17.39 -25.75 -4.30
CA SER A 458 -17.75 -26.98 -3.59
C SER A 458 -17.11 -27.10 -2.20
N GLY A 459 -16.27 -26.12 -1.80
CA GLY A 459 -15.57 -26.13 -0.51
C GLY A 459 -14.28 -26.97 -0.52
N ASN A 460 -13.72 -27.25 -1.70
CA ASN A 460 -12.50 -28.03 -1.86
C ASN A 460 -11.27 -27.15 -2.12
N ASN A 461 -10.10 -27.68 -1.74
CA ASN A 461 -8.87 -26.91 -1.48
C ASN A 461 -8.23 -26.33 -2.76
N GLY A 462 -7.78 -25.07 -2.70
CA GLY A 462 -6.93 -24.46 -3.71
C GLY A 462 -5.42 -24.74 -3.56
N ALA A 463 -4.88 -24.74 -2.33
CA ALA A 463 -3.45 -24.90 -2.08
C ALA A 463 -3.04 -26.26 -1.49
N THR A 464 -1.85 -26.73 -1.85
CA THR A 464 -1.21 -27.97 -1.37
C THR A 464 0.22 -27.78 -0.85
N PHE A 465 0.75 -26.54 -0.89
CA PHE A 465 2.08 -26.16 -0.40
C PHE A 465 2.09 -24.67 0.00
N ARG A 466 3.02 -24.27 0.89
CA ARG A 466 3.30 -22.86 1.17
C ARG A 466 3.97 -22.22 -0.04
N ALA A 467 3.55 -21.02 -0.44
CA ALA A 467 4.19 -20.27 -1.49
C ALA A 467 4.72 -18.94 -0.94
N ASP A 468 6.03 -18.75 -0.94
CA ASP A 468 6.72 -17.62 -0.32
C ASP A 468 6.39 -16.25 -0.95
N VAL A 469 5.73 -16.25 -2.11
CA VAL A 469 5.26 -15.05 -2.82
C VAL A 469 3.73 -14.90 -2.84
N ALA A 470 3.00 -15.78 -2.17
CA ALA A 470 1.56 -15.60 -1.95
C ALA A 470 1.32 -14.55 -0.86
N ILE A 471 0.22 -13.81 -0.97
CA ILE A 471 -0.11 -12.70 -0.06
C ILE A 471 -1.08 -13.18 1.04
N GLY A 472 -1.93 -14.16 0.72
CA GLY A 472 -2.92 -14.73 1.64
C GLY A 472 -4.34 -14.67 1.06
N ASN A 473 -5.29 -15.41 1.61
CA ASN A 473 -6.66 -15.48 1.06
C ASN A 473 -7.37 -14.12 1.09
N VAL A 474 -7.24 -13.40 2.20
CA VAL A 474 -7.65 -12.00 2.36
C VAL A 474 -6.47 -11.23 2.95
N SER A 475 -5.95 -10.25 2.23
CA SER A 475 -4.86 -9.40 2.72
C SER A 475 -5.30 -7.95 2.77
N LEU A 476 -4.95 -7.27 3.87
CA LEU A 476 -5.12 -5.84 4.05
C LEU A 476 -3.76 -5.25 4.41
N ASP A 477 -3.26 -4.29 3.64
CA ASP A 477 -1.98 -3.66 3.93
C ASP A 477 -1.88 -2.17 3.52
N SER A 478 -0.74 -1.57 3.90
CA SER A 478 -0.26 -0.27 3.39
C SER A 478 -1.26 0.89 3.53
N GLY A 479 -2.07 0.91 4.61
CA GLY A 479 -3.06 1.96 4.87
C GLY A 479 -4.53 1.53 4.73
N ALA A 480 -4.79 0.30 4.28
CA ALA A 480 -6.15 -0.21 4.14
C ALA A 480 -6.86 -0.25 5.51
N SER A 481 -7.90 0.57 5.69
CA SER A 481 -8.51 0.83 7.01
C SER A 481 -10.04 0.84 7.02
N ARG A 482 -10.64 0.54 8.17
CA ARG A 482 -12.12 0.46 8.38
C ARG A 482 -12.85 -0.60 7.53
N ASN A 483 -12.14 -1.55 6.92
CA ASN A 483 -12.75 -2.59 6.11
C ASN A 483 -13.36 -3.71 6.98
N ILE A 484 -14.39 -4.37 6.48
CA ILE A 484 -15.11 -5.45 7.17
C ILE A 484 -14.93 -6.76 6.41
N ILE A 485 -14.31 -7.75 7.07
CA ILE A 485 -14.19 -9.12 6.56
C ILE A 485 -15.25 -9.97 7.26
N GLY A 486 -16.32 -10.25 6.52
CA GLY A 486 -17.55 -10.90 6.98
C GLY A 486 -18.61 -9.87 7.33
N GLY A 487 -19.30 -10.09 8.46
CA GLY A 487 -20.38 -9.22 8.93
C GLY A 487 -21.17 -9.86 10.07
N THR A 488 -22.18 -9.17 10.61
CA THR A 488 -22.96 -9.68 11.74
C THR A 488 -24.12 -10.57 11.31
N ALA A 489 -24.57 -10.50 10.04
CA ALA A 489 -25.62 -11.37 9.53
C ALA A 489 -25.04 -12.74 9.11
N LEU A 490 -25.87 -13.79 9.18
CA LEU A 490 -25.45 -15.14 8.76
C LEU A 490 -25.06 -15.19 7.28
N ALA A 491 -25.67 -14.36 6.44
CA ALA A 491 -25.36 -14.21 5.02
C ALA A 491 -23.93 -13.74 4.75
N ASP A 492 -23.33 -12.98 5.69
CA ASP A 492 -22.03 -12.35 5.50
C ASP A 492 -20.86 -13.30 5.77
N ARG A 493 -21.13 -14.51 6.28
CA ARG A 493 -20.12 -15.51 6.66
C ARG A 493 -19.26 -15.94 5.47
N ASN A 494 -18.00 -15.49 5.44
CA ASN A 494 -17.02 -16.09 4.53
C ASN A 494 -16.57 -17.47 5.07
N VAL A 495 -16.10 -18.31 4.15
CA VAL A 495 -15.30 -19.51 4.45
C VAL A 495 -13.90 -19.26 3.91
N ILE A 496 -12.91 -19.12 4.79
CA ILE A 496 -11.54 -18.71 4.48
C ILE A 496 -10.62 -19.87 4.83
N SER A 497 -10.10 -20.56 3.82
CA SER A 497 -9.41 -21.85 3.98
C SER A 497 -8.63 -22.23 2.72
N GLY A 498 -7.76 -23.24 2.77
CA GLY A 498 -7.04 -23.71 1.58
C GLY A 498 -5.99 -22.72 1.05
N ALA A 499 -5.45 -21.88 1.94
CA ALA A 499 -4.57 -20.76 1.61
C ALA A 499 -3.09 -21.20 1.51
N ALA A 500 -2.35 -20.69 0.52
CA ALA A 500 -0.92 -20.94 0.32
C ALA A 500 0.01 -20.05 1.19
N CYS A 501 -0.58 -19.06 1.84
CA CYS A 501 -0.03 -18.17 2.86
C CYS A 501 -1.24 -17.77 3.75
N ASP A 502 -1.18 -16.69 4.52
CA ASP A 502 -2.16 -16.32 5.54
C ASP A 502 -3.64 -16.45 5.15
N GLY A 503 -4.50 -16.82 6.10
CA GLY A 503 -5.95 -16.82 5.91
C GLY A 503 -6.52 -15.40 5.82
N ILE A 504 -6.22 -14.60 6.84
CA ILE A 504 -6.48 -13.15 6.87
C ILE A 504 -5.21 -12.51 7.42
N SER A 505 -4.73 -11.43 6.81
CA SER A 505 -3.59 -10.65 7.29
C SER A 505 -3.88 -9.15 7.32
N PHE A 506 -3.31 -8.48 8.32
CA PHE A 506 -3.28 -7.02 8.47
C PHE A 506 -1.82 -6.61 8.61
N LYS A 507 -1.26 -5.93 7.62
CA LYS A 507 0.18 -5.65 7.55
C LYS A 507 0.47 -4.15 7.39
N TYR A 508 1.55 -3.72 8.04
CA TYR A 508 2.19 -2.41 7.86
C TYR A 508 1.42 -1.17 8.34
N GLU A 509 2.10 -0.01 8.28
CA GLU A 509 1.63 1.28 8.80
C GLU A 509 0.29 1.72 8.17
N GLY A 510 -0.60 2.26 9.01
CA GLY A 510 -1.92 2.76 8.59
C GLY A 510 -3.01 1.71 8.39
N THR A 511 -2.70 0.41 8.45
CA THR A 511 -3.68 -0.68 8.27
C THR A 511 -4.53 -0.89 9.53
N GLU A 512 -5.39 0.07 9.85
CA GLU A 512 -6.08 0.17 11.15
C GLU A 512 -7.61 0.09 11.09
N ARG A 513 -8.25 -0.14 12.25
CA ARG A 513 -9.73 -0.18 12.44
C ARG A 513 -10.48 -1.17 11.55
N ASN A 514 -9.80 -2.13 10.93
CA ASN A 514 -10.44 -3.22 10.19
C ASN A 514 -11.10 -4.22 11.15
N LEU A 515 -12.18 -4.86 10.71
CA LEU A 515 -13.01 -5.73 11.56
C LEU A 515 -13.20 -7.11 10.91
N VAL A 516 -13.13 -8.17 11.71
CA VAL A 516 -13.34 -9.56 11.28
C VAL A 516 -14.52 -10.14 12.05
N TYR A 517 -15.61 -10.46 11.36
CA TYR A 517 -16.85 -10.98 11.98
C TYR A 517 -17.34 -12.24 11.28
N ASN A 518 -17.84 -13.20 12.07
CA ASN A 518 -18.66 -14.33 11.59
C ASN A 518 -18.04 -15.18 10.46
N ASN A 519 -16.72 -15.34 10.41
CA ASN A 519 -16.06 -16.15 9.39
C ASN A 519 -15.82 -17.59 9.87
N ILE A 520 -15.84 -18.56 8.94
CA ILE A 520 -15.26 -19.89 9.16
C ILE A 520 -13.82 -19.85 8.64
N ILE A 521 -12.84 -20.09 9.52
CA ILE A 521 -11.41 -19.99 9.19
C ILE A 521 -10.74 -21.36 9.45
N GLY A 522 -9.96 -21.85 8.49
CA GLY A 522 -9.21 -23.13 8.59
C GLY A 522 -10.07 -24.41 8.54
N LEU A 523 -11.37 -24.28 8.27
CA LEU A 523 -12.33 -25.37 8.14
C LEU A 523 -13.07 -25.28 6.80
N ALA A 524 -13.53 -26.43 6.30
CA ALA A 524 -14.42 -26.51 5.16
C ALA A 524 -15.80 -25.86 5.48
N PRO A 525 -16.67 -25.63 4.48
CA PRO A 525 -18.00 -25.06 4.71
C PRO A 525 -18.86 -25.85 5.70
N ASP A 526 -18.56 -27.12 6.00
CA ASP A 526 -19.26 -27.92 7.01
C ASP A 526 -19.02 -27.48 8.47
N GLY A 527 -18.07 -26.56 8.71
CA GLY A 527 -17.70 -26.08 10.04
C GLY A 527 -16.97 -27.11 10.90
N ARG A 528 -16.43 -28.19 10.32
CA ARG A 528 -15.80 -29.32 11.05
C ARG A 528 -14.55 -29.88 10.38
N SER A 529 -14.59 -30.10 9.08
CA SER A 529 -13.48 -30.71 8.34
C SER A 529 -12.34 -29.70 8.19
N ARG A 530 -11.15 -30.02 8.68
CA ARG A 530 -9.99 -29.11 8.56
C ARG A 530 -9.60 -28.88 7.08
N ARG A 531 -9.10 -27.68 6.81
CA ARG A 531 -8.54 -27.25 5.52
C ARG A 531 -7.26 -26.46 5.81
N THR A 532 -6.17 -26.80 5.12
CA THR A 532 -4.87 -26.16 5.38
C THR A 532 -4.92 -24.66 5.14
N ILE A 533 -4.41 -23.89 6.09
CA ILE A 533 -3.93 -22.53 5.89
C ILE A 533 -2.45 -22.62 6.25
N TYR A 534 -1.56 -22.37 5.30
CA TYR A 534 -0.17 -22.07 5.64
C TYR A 534 -0.15 -20.66 6.23
N VAL A 535 0.68 -20.41 7.24
CA VAL A 535 0.88 -19.05 7.75
C VAL A 535 2.26 -18.56 7.34
N GLU A 536 2.39 -17.26 7.12
CA GLU A 536 3.65 -16.59 7.34
C GLU A 536 4.00 -16.74 8.82
N SER A 537 5.26 -17.05 9.14
CA SER A 537 5.64 -17.39 10.52
C SER A 537 5.61 -16.15 11.41
N VAL A 538 4.46 -15.95 12.05
CA VAL A 538 4.26 -15.06 13.19
C VAL A 538 3.88 -15.96 14.36
N ASP A 539 4.79 -16.09 15.33
CA ASP A 539 4.54 -16.76 16.62
C ASP A 539 3.92 -15.77 17.63
#